data_AF-A0A936YZ45-F1
#
_entry.id   AF-A0A936YZ45-F1
#
_cell.length_a   1.000
_cell.length_b   1.000
_cell.length_c   1.000
_cell.angle_alpha   90.00
_cell.angle_beta   90.00
_cell.angle_gamma   90.00
#
_symmetry.space_group_name_H-M   'P 1'
#
loop_
_entity.id
_entity.type
_entity.pdbx_description
1 polymer ?
#
loop_
_entity_poly.entity_id
_entity_poly.type
_entity_poly.pdbx_seq_one_letter_code
_entity_poly.pdbx_strand_id
1 'polypeptide(L)'
;MTIYVEKTAPEARQRKPPEGIQGWGADLDPQARPAYPKERTPPRFIHRHWDELEQQEPSVKVFHSTERPGLTPVFGTAQPPSGLSGMLRAGAFRYSENDLRHWLMLLFADRVNVVEGILDDLAHGHVPNLFREMGGPAEWRHNRAGFVRKAAIAAGVVALLLYVNGRRRRR
;
A
#
# COMPACT_ATOMS: atom_id res chain seq x y z
N MET A 1 5.68 2.93 45.34
CA MET A 1 6.48 3.49 44.22
C MET A 1 5.99 4.91 43.99
N THR A 2 6.62 5.87 44.66
CA THR A 2 6.20 7.26 44.75
C THR A 2 6.60 7.97 43.46
N ILE A 3 5.62 8.33 42.65
CA ILE A 3 5.77 9.02 41.37
C ILE A 3 6.29 10.44 41.61
N TYR A 4 7.35 10.82 40.89
CA TYR A 4 8.10 12.10 40.94
C TYR A 4 7.29 13.40 40.70
N VAL A 5 5.96 13.35 40.74
CA VAL A 5 5.04 14.45 40.36
C VAL A 5 4.95 15.55 41.42
N GLU A 6 5.40 15.29 42.66
CA GLU A 6 5.15 16.18 43.81
C GLU A 6 6.08 17.40 43.89
N LYS A 7 7.15 17.49 43.09
CA LYS A 7 8.14 18.58 43.20
C LYS A 7 7.84 19.84 42.39
N THR A 8 6.77 19.88 41.60
CA THR A 8 6.46 21.06 40.78
C THR A 8 5.49 21.97 41.51
N ALA A 9 6.00 23.13 41.99
CA ALA A 9 5.22 24.17 42.65
C ALA A 9 3.98 24.55 41.81
N PRO A 10 2.79 24.73 42.43
CA PRO A 10 1.53 24.94 41.71
C PRO A 10 1.57 26.18 40.80
N GLU A 11 2.34 27.20 41.19
CA GLU A 11 2.57 28.43 40.44
C GLU A 11 3.40 28.28 39.15
N ALA A 12 4.16 27.19 38.99
CA ALA A 12 4.80 26.88 37.72
C ALA A 12 3.80 26.38 36.65
N ARG A 13 2.62 25.89 37.06
CA ARG A 13 1.57 25.33 36.17
C ARG A 13 0.71 26.40 35.49
N GLN A 14 0.74 27.64 35.99
CA GLN A 14 -0.06 28.76 35.47
C GLN A 14 0.75 29.69 34.54
N ARG A 15 2.00 29.36 34.23
CA ARG A 15 2.84 30.19 33.35
C ARG A 15 2.31 30.17 31.91
N LYS A 16 2.28 31.35 31.28
CA LYS A 16 1.95 31.49 29.86
C LYS A 16 2.93 30.63 29.04
N PRO A 17 2.45 29.82 28.07
CA PRO A 17 3.32 28.98 27.25
C PRO A 17 4.44 29.81 26.58
N PRO A 18 5.71 29.38 26.62
CA PRO A 18 6.73 29.93 25.75
C PRO A 18 6.34 29.71 24.29
N GLU A 19 6.40 30.77 23.49
CA GLU A 19 6.11 30.69 22.06
C GLU A 19 7.20 29.88 21.34
N GLY A 20 6.81 28.94 20.48
CA GLY A 20 7.72 28.23 19.58
C GLY A 20 8.24 26.85 20.03
N ILE A 21 7.86 26.35 21.21
CA ILE A 21 8.24 24.98 21.64
C ILE A 21 7.18 23.97 21.18
N GLN A 22 7.52 23.16 20.17
CA GLN A 22 6.68 22.07 19.71
C GLN A 22 6.59 20.98 20.79
N GLY A 23 5.41 20.79 21.39
CA GLY A 23 5.16 19.79 22.45
C GLY A 23 5.14 20.32 23.88
N TRP A 24 5.25 21.65 24.09
CA TRP A 24 5.09 22.25 25.42
C TRP A 24 3.72 21.94 26.02
N GLY A 25 3.68 21.48 27.28
CA GLY A 25 2.45 21.11 27.98
C GLY A 25 2.02 19.64 27.84
N ALA A 26 2.85 18.78 27.25
CA ALA A 26 2.62 17.33 27.18
C ALA A 26 2.67 16.62 28.55
N ASP A 27 3.18 17.29 29.58
CA ASP A 27 3.29 16.88 30.98
C ASP A 27 2.29 17.59 31.90
N LEU A 28 1.57 18.62 31.41
CA LEU A 28 0.46 19.25 32.14
C LEU A 28 -0.67 18.26 32.38
N ASP A 29 -1.51 18.59 33.37
CA ASP A 29 -2.71 17.84 33.74
C ASP A 29 -3.43 17.38 32.46
N PRO A 30 -3.67 16.07 32.29
CA PRO A 30 -4.40 15.54 31.14
C PRO A 30 -5.67 16.32 30.81
N GLN A 31 -6.38 16.86 31.80
CA GLN A 31 -7.59 17.68 31.63
C GLN A 31 -7.36 18.99 30.86
N ALA A 32 -6.14 19.54 30.88
CA ALA A 32 -5.79 20.77 30.19
C ALA A 32 -5.42 20.56 28.71
N ARG A 33 -5.39 19.31 28.23
CA ARG A 33 -5.02 18.99 26.85
C ARG A 33 -6.24 19.15 25.93
N PRO A 34 -6.08 19.74 24.73
CA PRO A 34 -7.18 19.89 23.76
C PRO A 34 -7.88 18.57 23.38
N ALA A 35 -7.22 17.43 23.59
CA ALA A 35 -7.71 16.11 23.21
C ALA A 35 -8.17 15.25 24.40
N TYR A 36 -8.48 15.81 25.58
CA TYR A 36 -8.91 15.00 26.74
C TYR A 36 -10.40 15.20 27.10
N PRO A 37 -11.16 14.10 27.32
CA PRO A 37 -10.81 12.71 27.05
C PRO A 37 -10.88 12.39 25.54
N LYS A 38 -9.91 11.60 25.03
CA LYS A 38 -9.85 11.17 23.62
C LYS A 38 -11.00 10.25 23.22
N GLU A 39 -11.58 9.57 24.20
CA GLU A 39 -12.59 8.55 24.00
C GLU A 39 -13.83 8.91 24.81
N ARG A 40 -14.98 8.94 24.15
CA ARG A 40 -16.26 9.14 24.81
C ARG A 40 -16.54 7.90 25.65
N THR A 41 -16.78 8.08 26.95
CA THR A 41 -17.30 7.01 27.82
C THR A 41 -18.80 7.23 28.01
N PRO A 42 -19.64 6.28 27.60
CA PRO A 42 -19.28 5.01 26.98
C PRO A 42 -18.99 5.13 25.47
N PRO A 43 -18.21 4.21 24.87
CA PRO A 43 -17.80 4.26 23.46
C PRO A 43 -19.00 4.43 22.53
N ARG A 44 -18.88 5.07 21.37
CA ARG A 44 -20.02 5.25 20.44
C ARG A 44 -20.61 3.91 19.93
N PHE A 45 -19.88 2.81 20.06
CA PHE A 45 -20.17 1.50 19.44
C PHE A 45 -20.70 0.44 20.42
N ILE A 46 -21.40 0.83 21.48
CA ILE A 46 -21.92 -0.13 22.48
C ILE A 46 -23.12 -0.93 21.96
N HIS A 47 -23.87 -0.37 21.00
CA HIS A 47 -25.02 -1.04 20.40
C HIS A 47 -24.59 -1.67 19.07
N ARG A 48 -23.80 -2.76 19.17
CA ARG A 48 -23.59 -3.64 18.02
C ARG A 48 -24.94 -4.29 17.72
N HIS A 49 -25.51 -3.99 16.55
CA HIS A 49 -26.82 -4.50 16.15
C HIS A 49 -26.72 -5.87 15.46
N TRP A 50 -25.51 -6.39 15.29
CA TRP A 50 -25.20 -7.67 14.64
C TRP A 50 -24.16 -8.42 15.45
N ASP A 51 -24.41 -9.68 15.79
CA ASP A 51 -23.39 -10.54 16.41
C ASP A 51 -22.34 -11.00 15.38
N GLU A 52 -22.78 -11.27 14.15
CA GLU A 52 -21.98 -11.65 12.99
C GLU A 52 -22.33 -10.76 11.79
N LEU A 53 -21.32 -10.44 10.97
CA LEU A 53 -21.50 -9.64 9.76
C LEU A 53 -22.15 -10.49 8.66
N GLU A 54 -23.16 -9.93 8.00
CA GLU A 54 -23.73 -10.55 6.80
C GLU A 54 -22.67 -10.71 5.71
N GLN A 55 -22.68 -11.87 5.05
CA GLN A 55 -21.72 -12.20 4.01
C GLN A 55 -22.03 -11.41 2.73
N GLN A 56 -21.07 -10.62 2.27
CA GLN A 56 -21.12 -9.98 0.96
C GLN A 56 -21.10 -11.04 -0.15
N GLU A 57 -22.00 -10.88 -1.13
CA GLU A 57 -22.08 -11.73 -2.31
C GLU A 57 -20.91 -11.48 -3.29
N PRO A 58 -20.15 -12.52 -3.68
CA PRO A 58 -19.02 -12.37 -4.58
C PRO A 58 -19.48 -12.21 -6.03
N SER A 59 -19.39 -10.99 -6.57
CA SER A 59 -19.66 -10.68 -7.98
C SER A 59 -18.45 -10.88 -8.90
N VAL A 60 -17.25 -10.95 -8.32
CA VAL A 60 -15.98 -11.11 -9.02
C VAL A 60 -15.15 -12.19 -8.34
N LYS A 61 -14.10 -12.67 -9.01
CA LYS A 61 -13.18 -13.62 -8.39
C LYS A 61 -12.40 -12.93 -7.27
N VAL A 62 -12.58 -13.39 -6.04
CA VAL A 62 -11.87 -12.90 -4.87
C VAL A 62 -10.89 -13.97 -4.41
N PHE A 63 -9.61 -13.60 -4.34
CA PHE A 63 -8.62 -14.46 -3.73
C PHE A 63 -8.55 -14.19 -2.23
N HIS A 64 -8.47 -15.26 -1.45
CA HIS A 64 -8.42 -15.21 0.01
C HIS A 64 -7.36 -16.16 0.54
N SER A 65 -7.07 -16.02 1.83
CA SER A 65 -6.14 -16.87 2.56
C SER A 65 -6.44 -18.36 2.35
N THR A 66 -5.41 -19.16 2.06
CA THR A 66 -5.52 -20.63 2.02
C THR A 66 -5.58 -21.25 3.43
N GLU A 67 -5.17 -20.48 4.44
CA GLU A 67 -5.08 -20.92 5.84
C GLU A 67 -6.38 -20.67 6.60
N ARG A 68 -7.25 -19.77 6.09
CA ARG A 68 -8.56 -19.50 6.67
C ARG A 68 -9.66 -20.07 5.78
N PRO A 69 -10.61 -20.83 6.34
CA PRO A 69 -11.73 -21.35 5.58
C PRO A 69 -12.68 -20.21 5.18
N GLY A 70 -13.05 -20.18 3.90
CA GLY A 70 -14.07 -19.28 3.38
C GLY A 70 -13.59 -17.85 3.11
N LEU A 71 -14.51 -17.05 2.56
CA LEU A 71 -14.32 -15.62 2.34
C LEU A 71 -14.63 -14.85 3.62
N THR A 72 -13.96 -13.72 3.80
CA THR A 72 -14.37 -12.77 4.84
C THR A 72 -15.75 -12.19 4.52
N PRO A 73 -16.57 -11.81 5.52
CA PRO A 73 -17.89 -11.22 5.27
C PRO A 73 -17.86 -9.99 4.39
N VAL A 74 -16.76 -9.21 4.46
CA VAL A 74 -16.53 -8.04 3.62
C VAL A 74 -15.22 -8.21 2.89
N PHE A 75 -15.19 -7.91 1.59
CA PHE A 75 -14.00 -7.97 0.75
C PHE A 75 -14.02 -6.91 -0.35
N GLY A 76 -12.83 -6.52 -0.82
CA GLY A 76 -12.68 -5.54 -1.88
C GLY A 76 -12.98 -6.11 -3.27
N THR A 77 -13.76 -5.37 -4.06
CA THR A 77 -14.14 -5.74 -5.45
C THR A 77 -13.71 -4.71 -6.49
N ALA A 78 -13.07 -3.61 -6.07
CA ALA A 78 -12.75 -2.47 -6.95
C ALA A 78 -11.77 -2.80 -8.08
N GLN A 79 -10.87 -3.77 -7.86
CA GLN A 79 -9.88 -4.20 -8.84
C GLN A 79 -9.95 -5.72 -9.00
N PRO A 80 -10.90 -6.22 -9.81
CA PRO A 80 -11.00 -7.66 -10.03
C PRO A 80 -9.73 -8.17 -10.75
N PRO A 81 -9.27 -9.39 -10.43
CA PRO A 81 -8.11 -9.96 -11.09
C PRO A 81 -8.39 -10.19 -12.57
N SER A 82 -7.54 -9.63 -13.42
CA SER A 82 -7.64 -9.70 -14.88
C SER A 82 -6.27 -9.98 -15.51
N GLY A 83 -6.27 -10.41 -16.78
CA GLY A 83 -5.04 -10.62 -17.54
C GLY A 83 -4.08 -11.67 -16.95
N LEU A 84 -2.81 -11.55 -17.34
CA LEU A 84 -1.70 -12.35 -16.84
C LEU A 84 -1.41 -12.05 -15.37
N SER A 85 -1.52 -10.80 -14.93
CA SER A 85 -1.31 -10.49 -13.51
C SER A 85 -2.35 -11.17 -12.61
N GLY A 86 -3.61 -11.27 -13.04
CA GLY A 86 -4.66 -12.05 -12.36
C GLY A 86 -4.35 -13.54 -12.31
N MET A 87 -3.81 -14.12 -13.39
CA MET A 87 -3.36 -15.53 -13.40
C MET A 87 -2.18 -15.77 -12.44
N LEU A 88 -1.24 -14.84 -12.36
CA LEU A 88 -0.12 -14.92 -11.41
C LEU A 88 -0.62 -14.86 -9.97
N ARG A 89 -1.59 -13.98 -9.67
CA ARG A 89 -2.25 -13.94 -8.36
C ARG A 89 -2.96 -15.27 -8.08
N ALA A 90 -3.69 -15.83 -9.04
CA ALA A 90 -4.29 -17.17 -8.88
C ALA A 90 -3.25 -18.24 -8.54
N GLY A 91 -2.05 -18.17 -9.12
CA GLY A 91 -0.92 -19.04 -8.79
C GLY A 91 -0.37 -18.80 -7.39
N ALA A 92 -0.23 -17.54 -6.98
CA ALA A 92 0.27 -17.17 -5.65
C ALA A 92 -0.62 -17.70 -4.52
N PHE A 93 -1.94 -17.61 -4.68
CA PHE A 93 -2.93 -18.12 -3.72
C PHE A 93 -3.06 -19.66 -3.70
N ARG A 94 -2.17 -20.39 -4.36
CA ARG A 94 -2.00 -21.85 -4.16
C ARG A 94 -0.98 -22.19 -3.07
N TYR A 95 -0.20 -21.21 -2.63
CA TYR A 95 0.79 -21.36 -1.57
C TYR A 95 0.26 -20.76 -0.26
N SER A 96 0.82 -21.20 0.87
CA SER A 96 0.54 -20.63 2.21
C SER A 96 1.13 -19.22 2.30
N GLU A 97 0.56 -18.39 3.16
CA GLU A 97 1.02 -17.02 3.40
C GLU A 97 2.40 -16.98 4.08
N ASN A 98 2.83 -18.07 4.72
CA ASN A 98 4.18 -18.22 5.25
C ASN A 98 5.22 -18.54 4.15
N ASP A 99 4.78 -18.94 2.96
CA ASP A 99 5.67 -19.28 1.86
C ASP A 99 6.16 -18.02 1.13
N LEU A 100 7.48 -17.86 1.00
CA LEU A 100 8.08 -16.75 0.27
C LEU A 100 7.58 -16.67 -1.18
N ARG A 101 7.26 -17.80 -1.81
CA ARG A 101 6.76 -17.85 -3.19
C ARG A 101 5.44 -17.10 -3.35
N HIS A 102 4.56 -17.17 -2.35
CA HIS A 102 3.29 -16.44 -2.35
C HIS A 102 3.55 -14.95 -2.57
N TRP A 103 4.39 -14.36 -1.72
CA TRP A 103 4.71 -12.94 -1.75
C TRP A 103 5.50 -12.51 -2.97
N LEU A 104 6.50 -13.31 -3.39
CA LEU A 104 7.29 -12.99 -4.58
C LEU A 104 6.44 -13.02 -5.85
N MET A 105 5.49 -13.96 -5.96
CA MET A 105 4.56 -14.01 -7.08
C MET A 105 3.60 -12.81 -7.08
N LEU A 106 3.08 -12.39 -5.93
CA LEU A 106 2.23 -11.20 -5.82
C LEU A 106 2.98 -9.92 -6.22
N LEU A 107 4.20 -9.72 -5.70
CA LEU A 107 5.03 -8.58 -6.06
C LEU A 107 5.34 -8.54 -7.56
N PHE A 108 5.59 -9.71 -8.16
CA PHE A 108 5.80 -9.81 -9.60
C PHE A 108 4.51 -9.52 -10.38
N ALA A 109 3.36 -10.03 -9.92
CA ALA A 109 2.06 -9.74 -10.51
C ALA A 109 1.74 -8.24 -10.51
N ASP A 110 2.12 -7.50 -9.47
CA ASP A 110 1.97 -6.04 -9.43
C ASP A 110 2.80 -5.33 -10.50
N ARG A 111 4.01 -5.82 -10.79
CA ARG A 111 4.83 -5.27 -11.88
C ARG A 111 4.23 -5.57 -13.25
N VAL A 112 3.70 -6.79 -13.44
CA VAL A 112 3.01 -7.18 -14.67
C VAL A 112 1.76 -6.34 -14.88
N ASN A 113 0.96 -6.11 -13.84
CA ASN A 113 -0.27 -5.32 -13.93
C ASN A 113 -0.03 -3.88 -14.40
N VAL A 114 1.09 -3.26 -14.00
CA VAL A 114 1.47 -1.93 -14.50
C VAL A 114 1.72 -1.96 -16.01
N VAL A 115 2.43 -2.98 -16.50
CA VAL A 115 2.70 -3.11 -17.94
C VAL A 115 1.41 -3.40 -18.71
N GLU A 116 0.52 -4.24 -18.17
CA GLU A 116 -0.80 -4.50 -18.76
C GLU A 116 -1.62 -3.22 -18.88
N GLY A 117 -1.68 -2.39 -17.82
CA GLY A 117 -2.39 -1.11 -17.87
C GLY A 117 -1.82 -0.14 -18.91
N ILE A 118 -0.49 -0.03 -19.03
CA ILE A 118 0.14 0.81 -20.06
C ILE A 118 -0.21 0.31 -21.47
N LEU A 119 -0.22 -1.00 -21.68
CA LEU A 119 -0.59 -1.59 -22.97
C LEU A 119 -2.08 -1.37 -23.28
N ASP A 120 -2.95 -1.48 -22.28
CA ASP A 120 -4.38 -1.25 -22.41
C ASP A 120 -4.68 0.22 -22.72
N ASP A 121 -4.06 1.17 -22.01
CA ASP A 121 -4.14 2.60 -22.30
C ASP A 121 -3.73 2.90 -23.74
N LEU A 122 -2.59 2.33 -24.17
CA LEU A 122 -2.08 2.53 -25.53
C LEU A 122 -3.03 1.92 -26.59
N ALA A 123 -3.62 0.77 -26.31
CA ALA A 123 -4.60 0.12 -27.19
C ALA A 123 -5.88 0.96 -27.34
N HIS A 124 -6.28 1.70 -26.31
CA HIS A 124 -7.40 2.63 -26.32
C HIS A 124 -7.01 4.05 -26.81
N GLY A 125 -5.76 4.25 -27.26
CA GLY A 125 -5.29 5.52 -27.82
C GLY A 125 -4.90 6.57 -26.78
N HIS A 126 -4.81 6.20 -25.49
CA HIS A 126 -4.32 7.07 -24.45
C HIS A 126 -2.81 6.86 -24.25
N VAL A 127 -2.02 7.92 -24.42
CA VAL A 127 -0.57 7.86 -24.19
C VAL A 127 -0.27 8.49 -22.82
N PRO A 128 -0.03 7.69 -21.77
CA PRO A 128 0.27 8.22 -20.45
C PRO A 128 1.62 8.95 -20.45
N ASN A 129 1.73 10.02 -19.66
CA ASN A 129 2.98 10.78 -19.55
C ASN A 129 3.93 10.15 -18.51
N LEU A 130 4.28 8.89 -18.74
CA LEU A 130 5.09 8.07 -17.83
C LEU A 130 6.42 8.73 -17.49
N PHE A 131 7.05 9.39 -18.47
CA PHE A 131 8.34 10.04 -18.25
C PHE A 131 8.24 11.14 -17.19
N ARG A 132 7.17 11.95 -17.21
CA ARG A 132 6.98 13.02 -16.23
C ARG A 132 6.47 12.48 -14.90
N GLU A 133 5.54 11.53 -14.92
CA GLU A 133 4.89 10.97 -13.72
C GLU A 133 5.83 10.09 -12.89
N MET A 134 6.72 9.32 -13.53
CA MET A 134 7.70 8.48 -12.83
C MET A 134 8.99 9.22 -12.45
N GLY A 135 9.02 10.55 -12.56
CA GLY A 135 10.17 11.36 -12.14
C GLY A 135 11.37 11.31 -13.09
N GLY A 136 11.17 10.98 -14.36
CA GLY A 136 12.23 10.93 -15.38
C GLY A 136 13.10 12.20 -15.46
N PRO A 137 12.53 13.42 -15.43
CA PRO A 137 13.32 14.65 -15.39
C PRO A 137 14.22 14.76 -14.15
N ALA A 138 13.74 14.31 -12.99
CA ALA A 138 14.51 14.32 -11.75
C ALA A 138 15.64 13.28 -11.82
N GLU A 139 15.36 12.08 -12.32
CA GLU A 139 16.37 11.03 -12.48
C GLU A 139 17.45 11.47 -13.50
N TRP A 140 17.08 12.09 -14.61
CA TRP A 140 18.04 12.63 -15.58
C TRP A 140 18.87 13.80 -15.02
N ARG A 141 18.33 14.60 -14.10
CA ARG A 141 19.06 15.73 -13.51
C ARG A 141 20.01 15.30 -12.39
N HIS A 142 19.56 14.39 -11.53
CA HIS A 142 20.28 14.02 -10.31
C HIS A 142 21.00 12.67 -10.39
N ASN A 143 20.63 11.78 -11.33
CA ASN A 143 21.19 10.44 -11.47
C ASN A 143 21.25 9.95 -12.94
N ARG A 144 22.02 10.65 -13.78
CA ARG A 144 22.18 10.30 -15.21
C ARG A 144 22.70 8.89 -15.43
N ALA A 145 23.69 8.47 -14.64
CA ALA A 145 24.28 7.15 -14.78
C ALA A 145 23.27 6.03 -14.46
N GLY A 146 22.47 6.20 -13.39
CA GLY A 146 21.40 5.29 -13.05
C GLY A 146 20.33 5.20 -14.14
N PHE A 147 19.92 6.35 -14.68
CA PHE A 147 18.97 6.43 -15.79
C PHE A 147 19.47 5.67 -17.04
N VAL A 148 20.68 5.97 -17.50
CA VAL A 148 21.26 5.33 -18.70
C VAL A 148 21.41 3.83 -18.50
N ARG A 149 21.84 3.37 -17.31
CA ARG A 149 21.93 1.95 -17.00
C ARG A 149 20.56 1.25 -17.07
N LYS A 150 19.51 1.86 -16.50
CA LYS A 150 18.15 1.32 -16.59
C LYS A 150 17.67 1.25 -18.04
N ALA A 151 17.87 2.31 -18.81
CA ALA A 151 17.51 2.35 -20.22
C ALA A 151 18.22 1.26 -21.04
N ALA A 152 19.51 1.06 -20.81
CA ALA A 152 20.29 0.01 -21.48
C ALA A 152 19.78 -1.39 -21.13
N ILE A 153 19.48 -1.67 -19.85
CA ILE A 153 18.91 -2.96 -19.42
C ILE A 153 17.54 -3.19 -20.08
N ALA A 154 16.66 -2.19 -20.04
CA ALA A 154 15.34 -2.29 -20.64
C ALA A 154 15.42 -2.56 -22.16
N ALA A 155 16.26 -1.81 -22.88
CA ALA A 155 16.49 -2.01 -24.31
C ALA A 155 17.07 -3.40 -24.60
N GLY A 156 18.01 -3.87 -23.78
CA GLY A 156 18.60 -5.21 -23.90
C GLY A 156 17.57 -6.33 -23.73
N VAL A 157 16.69 -6.22 -22.73
CA VAL A 157 15.60 -7.19 -22.51
C VAL A 157 14.62 -7.21 -23.68
N VAL A 158 14.19 -6.03 -24.16
CA VAL A 158 13.30 -5.93 -25.33
C VAL A 158 13.94 -6.54 -26.57
N ALA A 159 15.21 -6.20 -26.85
CA ALA A 159 15.95 -6.74 -27.99
C ALA A 159 16.07 -8.27 -27.92
N LEU A 160 16.36 -8.81 -26.73
CA LEU A 160 16.42 -10.26 -26.50
C LEU A 160 15.07 -10.93 -26.78
N LEU A 161 13.97 -10.36 -26.27
CA LEU A 161 12.62 -10.89 -26.50
C LEU A 161 12.26 -10.90 -28.00
N LEU A 162 12.56 -9.81 -28.72
CA LEU A 162 12.34 -9.72 -30.17
C LEU A 162 13.20 -10.72 -30.94
N TYR A 163 14.47 -10.89 -30.55
CA TYR A 163 15.38 -11.86 -31.15
C TYR A 163 14.86 -13.30 -30.97
N VAL A 164 14.49 -13.68 -29.75
CA VAL A 164 13.95 -15.01 -29.44
C VAL A 164 12.64 -15.27 -30.20
N ASN A 165 11.74 -14.28 -30.27
CA ASN A 165 10.49 -14.40 -31.01
C ASN A 165 10.72 -14.53 -32.52
N GLY A 166 11.62 -13.73 -33.09
CA GLY A 166 12.00 -13.82 -34.51
C GLY A 166 12.64 -15.16 -34.87
N ARG A 167 13.40 -15.77 -33.95
CA ARG A 167 13.97 -17.11 -34.14
C ARG A 167 12.91 -18.21 -34.14
N ARG A 168 11.89 -18.11 -33.27
CA ARG A 168 10.79 -19.08 -33.22
C ARG A 168 9.94 -19.08 -34.49
N ARG A 169 9.74 -17.91 -35.13
CA ARG A 169 8.96 -17.80 -36.39
C ARG A 169 9.68 -18.30 -37.64
N ARG A 170 11.02 -18.44 -37.58
CA ARG A 170 11.85 -18.94 -38.70
C ARG A 170 12.08 -20.46 -38.66
N ARG A 171 11.70 -21.10 -37.56
CA ARG A 171 11.63 -22.56 -37.44
C ARG A 171 10.19 -23.00 -37.70
#